data_AF-A0A7G9YYC7-F1
#
_entry.id   AF-A0A7G9YYC7-F1
#
_cell.length_a   1.000
_cell.length_b   1.000
_cell.length_c   1.000
_cell.angle_alpha   90.00
_cell.angle_beta   90.00
_cell.angle_gamma   90.00
#
_symmetry.space_group_name_H-M   'P 1'
#
loop_
_entity.id
_entity.type
_entity.pdbx_description
1 polymer ?
#
loop_
_entity_poly.entity_id
_entity_poly.type
_entity_poly.pdbx_seq_one_letter_code
_entity_poly.pdbx_strand_id
1 'polypeptide(L)'
;MNARLCTDDIDREFVNHTKFLHTSSFVNREQLEMQRELAKRIHNKTKLSFSPGMLCFKYELDDLTELIERSEVVFLNLKELKSLTKEDNYEKGAELLLNNICAKIVCVTLGGRGCYATDSTGESHLIAPYPTDVLDTTGAGDAFAAGFLFGCFFEKKSLTKETYIF
;
A
#
# COMPACT_ATOMS: atom_id res chain seq x y z
N MET A 1 -0.62 0.94 -20.66
CA MET A 1 -1.90 0.75 -21.38
C MET A 1 -2.69 -0.34 -20.64
N ASN A 2 -3.33 0.00 -19.50
CA ASN A 2 -4.03 -0.97 -18.62
C ASN A 2 -5.54 -0.75 -18.58
N ALA A 3 -6.09 0.10 -19.46
CA ALA A 3 -7.45 0.63 -19.38
C ALA A 3 -8.57 -0.35 -19.82
N ARG A 4 -8.32 -1.66 -19.86
CA ARG A 4 -9.29 -2.68 -20.33
C ARG A 4 -9.47 -3.88 -19.41
N LEU A 5 -8.81 -3.92 -18.26
CA LEU A 5 -8.98 -4.99 -17.27
C LEU A 5 -10.38 -4.92 -16.65
N CYS A 6 -11.09 -6.05 -16.67
CA CYS A 6 -12.35 -6.24 -15.95
C CYS A 6 -12.26 -7.41 -14.95
N THR A 7 -13.29 -7.58 -14.13
CA THR A 7 -13.35 -8.65 -13.11
C THR A 7 -13.38 -10.06 -13.70
N ASP A 8 -13.81 -10.21 -14.96
CA ASP A 8 -13.85 -11.51 -15.65
C ASP A 8 -12.47 -11.92 -16.19
N ASP A 9 -11.53 -10.99 -16.32
CA ASP A 9 -10.14 -11.27 -16.70
C ASP A 9 -9.32 -11.89 -15.56
N ILE A 10 -9.90 -12.00 -14.36
CA ILE A 10 -9.19 -12.40 -13.15
C ILE A 10 -9.48 -13.86 -12.84
N ASP A 11 -8.45 -14.69 -13.01
CA ASP A 11 -8.46 -16.08 -12.59
C ASP A 11 -8.59 -16.17 -11.06
N ARG A 12 -9.79 -16.55 -10.61
CA ARG A 12 -10.14 -16.63 -9.20
C ARG A 12 -9.42 -17.76 -8.50
N GLU A 13 -9.16 -18.86 -9.20
CA GLU A 13 -8.47 -19.99 -8.62
C GLU A 13 -7.01 -19.60 -8.36
N PHE A 14 -6.38 -18.89 -9.29
CA PHE A 14 -5.05 -18.33 -9.11
C PHE A 14 -4.98 -17.38 -7.91
N VAL A 15 -5.88 -16.39 -7.82
CA VAL A 15 -5.89 -15.41 -6.72
C VAL A 15 -6.11 -16.06 -5.36
N ASN A 16 -6.96 -17.09 -5.28
CA ASN A 16 -7.23 -17.76 -4.01
C ASN A 16 -6.07 -18.63 -3.50
N HIS A 17 -5.10 -18.97 -4.35
CA HIS A 17 -3.88 -19.68 -3.95
C HIS A 17 -2.73 -18.75 -3.56
N THR A 18 -2.89 -17.42 -3.72
CA THR A 18 -1.85 -16.47 -3.32
C THR A 18 -1.99 -16.08 -1.85
N LYS A 19 -0.85 -15.85 -1.20
CA LYS A 19 -0.80 -15.27 0.15
C LYS A 19 -1.13 -13.78 0.14
N PHE A 20 -0.68 -13.09 -0.91
CA PHE A 20 -0.89 -11.66 -1.11
C PHE A 20 -1.38 -11.36 -2.52
N LEU A 21 -2.31 -10.42 -2.60
CA LEU A 21 -2.68 -9.72 -3.81
C LEU A 21 -2.25 -8.26 -3.64
N HIS A 22 -1.37 -7.76 -4.51
CA HIS A 22 -0.98 -6.36 -4.53
C HIS A 22 -1.76 -5.62 -5.62
N THR A 23 -2.43 -4.52 -5.26
CA THR A 23 -3.15 -3.65 -6.18
C THR A 23 -2.47 -2.28 -6.23
N SER A 24 -2.01 -1.89 -7.42
CA SER A 24 -1.44 -0.58 -7.66
C SER A 24 -2.43 0.35 -8.37
N SER A 25 -2.08 1.64 -8.40
CA SER A 25 -3.01 2.69 -8.81
C SER A 25 -3.37 2.60 -10.28
N PHE A 26 -4.67 2.62 -10.51
CA PHE A 26 -5.31 2.77 -11.79
C PHE A 26 -5.98 4.15 -11.87
N VAL A 27 -6.17 4.70 -13.06
CA VAL A 27 -6.39 6.16 -13.21
C VAL A 27 -7.87 6.52 -13.33
N ASN A 28 -8.77 5.55 -13.52
CA ASN A 28 -10.19 5.77 -13.81
C ASN A 28 -11.14 5.07 -12.81
N ARG A 29 -12.40 5.52 -12.79
CA ARG A 29 -13.42 5.06 -11.82
C ARG A 29 -13.76 3.58 -11.98
N GLU A 30 -13.84 3.08 -13.21
CA GLU A 30 -14.13 1.66 -13.48
C GLU A 30 -13.09 0.74 -12.82
N GLN A 31 -11.81 1.12 -12.88
CA GLN A 31 -10.74 0.35 -12.24
C GLN A 31 -10.79 0.44 -10.71
N LEU A 32 -11.20 1.57 -10.13
CA LEU A 32 -11.43 1.68 -8.69
C LEU A 32 -12.55 0.74 -8.23
N GLU A 33 -13.68 0.72 -8.95
CA GLU A 33 -14.78 -0.20 -8.63
C GLU A 33 -14.38 -1.66 -8.82
N MET A 34 -13.57 -1.98 -9.84
CA MET A 34 -13.00 -3.32 -10.02
C MET A 34 -12.13 -3.72 -8.81
N GLN A 35 -11.26 -2.82 -8.33
CA GLN A 35 -10.43 -3.10 -7.14
C GLN A 35 -11.28 -3.33 -5.90
N ARG A 36 -12.36 -2.55 -5.70
CA ARG A 36 -13.31 -2.75 -4.59
C ARG A 36 -13.99 -4.11 -4.68
N GLU A 37 -14.45 -4.48 -5.86
CA GLU A 37 -15.11 -5.77 -6.06
C GLU A 37 -14.13 -6.94 -5.83
N LEU A 38 -12.87 -6.80 -6.23
CA LEU A 38 -11.83 -7.77 -5.92
C LEU A 38 -11.58 -7.88 -4.42
N ALA A 39 -11.42 -6.74 -3.74
CA ALA A 39 -11.19 -6.70 -2.30
C ALA A 39 -12.32 -7.41 -1.50
N LYS A 40 -13.57 -7.33 -2.00
CA LYS A 40 -14.73 -8.06 -1.45
C LYS A 40 -14.68 -9.56 -1.72
N ARG A 41 -14.21 -9.97 -2.89
CA ARG A 41 -14.28 -11.36 -3.36
C ARG A 41 -13.07 -12.21 -2.99
N ILE A 42 -11.93 -11.59 -2.69
CA ILE A 42 -10.72 -12.33 -2.30
C ILE A 42 -10.96 -13.10 -1.00
N HIS A 43 -10.53 -14.37 -0.97
CA HIS A 43 -10.67 -15.22 0.19
C HIS A 43 -10.00 -14.60 1.43
N ASN A 44 -10.55 -14.78 2.63
CA ASN A 44 -10.01 -14.21 3.88
C ASN A 44 -8.55 -14.62 4.20
N LYS A 45 -8.06 -15.67 3.54
CA LYS A 45 -6.66 -16.15 3.66
C LYS A 45 -5.70 -15.34 2.79
N THR A 46 -6.20 -14.74 1.70
CA THR A 46 -5.45 -13.86 0.82
C THR A 46 -5.45 -12.45 1.41
N LYS A 47 -4.26 -11.93 1.69
CA LYS A 47 -4.05 -10.58 2.20
C LYS A 47 -3.98 -9.59 1.05
N LEU A 48 -4.57 -8.42 1.23
CA LEU A 48 -4.52 -7.36 0.22
C LEU A 48 -3.41 -6.37 0.58
N SER A 49 -2.64 -5.95 -0.40
CA SER A 49 -1.71 -4.83 -0.30
C SER A 49 -2.15 -3.77 -1.32
N PHE A 50 -2.18 -2.50 -0.90
CA PHE A 50 -2.74 -1.45 -1.73
C PHE A 50 -1.79 -0.25 -1.87
N SER A 51 -1.55 0.17 -3.11
CA SER A 51 -0.84 1.40 -3.47
C SER A 51 -1.77 2.31 -4.27
N PRO A 52 -2.46 3.29 -3.63
CA PRO A 52 -3.49 4.11 -4.27
C PRO A 52 -2.96 5.07 -5.33
N GLY A 53 -1.69 5.50 -5.25
CA GLY A 53 -1.01 6.31 -6.27
C GLY A 53 -1.84 7.50 -6.76
N MET A 54 -2.10 7.56 -8.08
CA MET A 54 -2.87 8.66 -8.67
C MET A 54 -4.31 8.80 -8.16
N LEU A 55 -4.88 7.76 -7.54
CA LEU A 55 -6.23 7.83 -6.95
C LEU A 55 -6.28 8.86 -5.81
N CYS A 56 -5.19 9.02 -5.06
CA CYS A 56 -5.07 9.98 -3.96
C CYS A 56 -5.31 11.44 -4.37
N PHE A 57 -5.10 11.77 -5.65
CA PHE A 57 -5.24 13.13 -6.18
C PHE A 57 -6.55 13.33 -6.95
N LYS A 58 -7.30 12.25 -7.19
CA LYS A 58 -8.55 12.28 -7.97
C LYS A 58 -9.79 12.06 -7.13
N TYR A 59 -9.62 11.41 -5.99
CA TYR A 59 -10.69 10.97 -5.13
C TYR A 59 -10.41 11.41 -3.70
N GLU A 60 -11.47 11.49 -2.89
CA GLU A 60 -11.34 11.82 -1.48
C GLU A 60 -11.04 10.56 -0.66
N LEU A 61 -10.62 10.73 0.59
CA LEU A 61 -10.31 9.61 1.49
C LEU A 61 -11.49 8.62 1.60
N ASP A 62 -12.71 9.14 1.69
CA ASP A 62 -13.94 8.34 1.80
C ASP A 62 -14.15 7.41 0.60
N ASP A 63 -13.70 7.79 -0.60
CA ASP A 63 -13.75 6.93 -1.78
C ASP A 63 -12.79 5.73 -1.66
N LEU A 64 -11.73 5.84 -0.86
CA LEU A 64 -10.71 4.80 -0.72
C LEU A 64 -10.82 4.02 0.59
N THR A 65 -11.64 4.48 1.54
CA THR A 65 -11.85 3.87 2.86
C THR A 65 -12.04 2.36 2.82
N GLU A 66 -12.96 1.86 1.99
CA GLU A 66 -13.24 0.42 1.88
C GLU A 66 -12.00 -0.40 1.45
N LEU A 67 -11.17 0.13 0.55
CA LEU A 67 -9.95 -0.54 0.11
C LEU A 67 -8.86 -0.48 1.17
N ILE A 68 -8.72 0.68 1.83
CA ILE A 68 -7.73 0.90 2.89
C ILE A 68 -8.03 -0.04 4.08
N GLU A 69 -9.28 -0.09 4.52
CA GLU A 69 -9.72 -0.95 5.63
C GLU A 69 -9.52 -2.44 5.33
N ARG A 70 -9.79 -2.88 4.09
CA ARG A 70 -9.63 -4.28 3.68
C ARG A 70 -8.15 -4.69 3.50
N SER A 71 -7.25 -3.72 3.40
CA SER A 71 -5.83 -3.94 3.14
C SER A 71 -5.08 -4.35 4.41
N GLU A 72 -4.19 -5.33 4.25
CA GLU A 72 -3.22 -5.68 5.28
C GLU A 72 -2.11 -4.62 5.38
N VAL A 73 -1.73 -4.03 4.24
CA VAL A 73 -0.76 -2.93 4.18
C VAL A 73 -1.14 -1.94 3.10
N VAL A 74 -1.03 -0.65 3.43
CA VAL A 74 -1.18 0.46 2.49
C VAL A 74 0.17 1.15 2.31
N PHE A 75 0.58 1.32 1.06
CA PHE A 75 1.82 1.99 0.69
C PHE A 75 1.50 3.34 0.07
N LEU A 76 2.04 4.40 0.66
CA LEU A 76 1.88 5.78 0.21
C LEU A 76 3.25 6.42 0.10
N ASN A 77 3.39 7.43 -0.74
CA ASN A 77 4.42 8.44 -0.54
C ASN A 77 3.86 9.63 0.26
N LEU A 78 4.75 10.53 0.72
CA LEU A 78 4.35 11.70 1.49
C LEU A 78 3.31 12.59 0.79
N LYS A 79 3.38 12.74 -0.54
CA LYS A 79 2.45 13.58 -1.30
C LYS A 79 1.06 12.97 -1.36
N GLU A 80 0.99 11.66 -1.58
CA GLU A 80 -0.25 10.88 -1.60
C GLU A 80 -0.93 10.87 -0.23
N LEU A 81 -0.15 10.63 0.83
CA LEU A 81 -0.64 10.69 2.21
C LEU A 81 -1.26 12.07 2.50
N LYS A 82 -0.50 13.14 2.25
CA LYS A 82 -0.98 14.52 2.43
C LYS A 82 -2.24 14.80 1.60
N SER A 83 -2.32 14.28 0.37
CA SER A 83 -3.49 14.49 -0.48
C SER A 83 -4.76 13.89 0.13
N LEU A 84 -4.65 12.69 0.72
CA LEU A 84 -5.76 11.98 1.35
C LEU A 84 -6.14 12.55 2.72
N THR A 85 -5.15 12.75 3.59
CA THR A 85 -5.39 13.07 5.01
C THR A 85 -5.39 14.56 5.29
N LYS A 86 -4.91 15.37 4.33
CA LYS A 86 -4.61 16.80 4.48
C LYS A 86 -3.55 17.12 5.56
N GLU A 87 -2.84 16.09 6.06
CA GLU A 87 -1.77 16.24 7.04
C GLU A 87 -0.40 16.39 6.37
N ASP A 88 0.37 17.38 6.83
CA ASP A 88 1.76 17.60 6.39
C ASP A 88 2.77 16.69 7.11
N ASN A 89 2.43 16.26 8.33
CA ASN A 89 3.26 15.36 9.12
C ASN A 89 2.89 13.91 8.79
N TYR A 90 3.90 13.11 8.39
CA TYR A 90 3.68 11.73 7.96
C TYR A 90 3.20 10.80 9.08
N GLU A 91 3.59 11.07 10.33
CA GLU A 91 3.19 10.29 11.50
C GLU A 91 1.71 10.52 11.76
N LYS A 92 1.29 11.80 11.83
CA LYS A 92 -0.14 12.17 12.00
C LYS A 92 -1.02 11.65 10.88
N GLY A 93 -0.56 11.76 9.63
CA GLY A 93 -1.30 11.24 8.50
C GLY A 93 -1.45 9.72 8.57
N ALA A 94 -0.40 9.00 8.94
CA ALA A 94 -0.46 7.54 9.10
C ALA A 94 -1.37 7.15 10.28
N GLU A 95 -1.27 7.83 11.42
CA GLU A 95 -2.15 7.64 12.59
C GLU A 95 -3.62 7.87 12.25
N LEU A 96 -3.93 8.86 11.42
CA LEU A 96 -5.31 9.09 10.94
C LEU A 96 -5.81 7.87 10.16
N LEU A 97 -5.01 7.31 9.26
CA LEU A 97 -5.41 6.12 8.50
C LEU A 97 -5.58 4.88 9.40
N LEU A 98 -4.72 4.71 10.41
CA LEU A 98 -4.85 3.62 11.37
C LEU A 98 -6.12 3.77 12.24
N ASN A 99 -6.33 4.95 12.82
CA ASN A 99 -7.33 5.16 13.86
C ASN A 99 -8.73 5.46 13.30
N ASN A 100 -8.82 6.18 12.18
CA ASN A 100 -10.10 6.65 11.64
C ASN A 100 -10.59 5.75 10.51
N ILE A 101 -9.69 5.09 9.79
CA ILE A 101 -9.99 4.25 8.60
C ILE A 101 -9.72 2.77 8.89
N CYS A 102 -9.20 2.43 10.09
CA CYS A 102 -8.90 1.07 10.50
C CYS A 102 -7.87 0.36 9.60
N ALA A 103 -6.93 1.11 9.00
CA ALA A 103 -5.80 0.51 8.31
C ALA A 103 -4.98 -0.35 9.30
N LYS A 104 -4.44 -1.48 8.84
CA LYS A 104 -3.64 -2.36 9.70
C LYS A 104 -2.17 -1.97 9.74
N ILE A 105 -1.60 -1.71 8.57
CA ILE A 105 -0.20 -1.28 8.40
C ILE A 105 -0.17 -0.17 7.36
N VAL A 106 0.55 0.91 7.67
CA VAL A 106 0.79 2.03 6.76
C VAL A 106 2.30 2.21 6.59
N CYS A 107 2.82 2.11 5.36
CA CYS A 107 4.19 2.57 5.04
C CYS A 107 4.11 3.84 4.19
N VAL A 108 4.85 4.85 4.63
CA VAL A 108 4.98 6.15 3.98
C VAL A 108 6.41 6.33 3.50
N THR A 109 6.63 6.26 2.20
CA THR A 109 7.93 6.56 1.59
C THR A 109 8.20 8.07 1.64
N LEU A 110 9.40 8.43 2.10
CA LEU A 110 9.84 9.80 2.37
C LEU A 110 10.99 10.24 1.43
N GLY A 111 11.16 9.53 0.31
CA GLY A 111 12.24 9.75 -0.64
C GLY A 111 13.61 9.50 0.01
N GLY A 112 14.54 10.46 -0.11
CA GLY A 112 15.87 10.37 0.50
C GLY A 112 15.91 10.36 2.03
N ARG A 113 14.74 10.37 2.71
CA ARG A 113 14.62 10.16 4.16
C ARG A 113 14.21 8.73 4.53
N GLY A 114 13.97 7.86 3.55
CA GLY A 114 13.65 6.44 3.76
C GLY A 114 12.14 6.13 3.79
N CYS A 115 11.69 5.13 4.56
CA CYS A 115 10.25 4.85 4.81
C CYS A 115 9.95 4.97 6.30
N TYR A 116 8.76 5.49 6.61
CA TYR A 116 8.13 5.35 7.91
C TYR A 116 7.07 4.24 7.83
N ALA A 117 7.14 3.21 8.66
CA ALA A 117 6.14 2.15 8.76
C ALA A 117 5.51 2.15 10.15
N THR A 118 4.20 2.02 10.24
CA THR A 118 3.47 1.91 11.51
C THR A 118 2.30 0.95 11.38
N ASP A 119 1.88 0.35 12.49
CA ASP A 119 0.75 -0.57 12.52
C ASP A 119 -0.31 -0.21 13.58
N SER A 120 -1.45 -0.92 13.54
CA SER A 120 -2.57 -0.71 14.44
C SER A 120 -2.28 -1.05 15.92
N THR A 121 -1.11 -1.62 16.23
CA THR A 121 -0.66 -1.86 17.62
C THR A 121 0.08 -0.65 18.21
N GLY A 122 0.41 0.33 17.36
CA GLY A 122 1.20 1.51 17.73
C GLY A 122 2.70 1.32 17.57
N GLU A 123 3.16 0.19 17.04
CA GLU A 123 4.57 0.00 16.70
C GLU A 123 4.93 0.81 15.45
N SER A 124 6.02 1.59 15.51
CA SER A 124 6.46 2.40 14.39
C SER A 124 7.99 2.38 14.18
N HIS A 125 8.39 2.49 12.92
CA HIS A 125 9.78 2.41 12.48
C HIS A 125 10.08 3.45 11.41
N LEU A 126 11.12 4.23 11.62
CA LEU A 126 11.73 5.05 10.58
C LEU A 126 12.99 4.33 10.06
N ILE A 127 12.93 3.87 8.82
CA ILE A 127 13.99 3.12 8.15
C ILE A 127 14.75 4.06 7.24
N ALA A 128 16.07 4.19 7.46
CA ALA A 128 16.94 4.98 6.60
C ALA A 128 17.05 4.37 5.18
N PRO A 129 17.17 5.18 4.12
CA PRO A 129 17.33 4.66 2.77
C PRO A 129 18.70 4.01 2.59
N TYR A 130 18.79 3.04 1.69
CA TYR A 130 20.09 2.56 1.22
C TYR A 130 20.76 3.62 0.33
N PRO A 131 22.04 3.97 0.55
CA PRO A 131 22.73 4.94 -0.30
C PRO A 131 22.84 4.40 -1.74
N THR A 132 22.25 5.11 -2.70
CA THR A 132 22.30 4.73 -4.12
C THR A 132 22.25 5.95 -5.03
N ASP A 133 22.85 5.83 -6.21
CA ASP A 133 22.76 6.85 -7.26
C ASP A 133 21.41 6.71 -7.99
N VAL A 134 20.51 7.68 -7.74
CA VAL A 134 19.15 7.65 -8.31
C VAL A 134 19.21 8.04 -9.79
N LEU A 135 19.10 7.04 -10.67
CA LEU A 135 19.04 7.22 -12.14
C LEU A 135 17.60 7.40 -12.66
N ASP A 136 16.66 6.58 -12.15
CA ASP A 136 15.23 6.63 -12.45
C ASP A 136 14.45 6.21 -11.20
N THR A 137 13.29 6.83 -10.99
CA THR A 137 12.39 6.53 -9.86
C THR A 137 11.15 5.76 -10.29
N THR A 138 10.98 5.53 -11.60
CA THR A 138 9.90 4.73 -12.15
C THR A 138 9.99 3.30 -11.62
N GLY A 139 8.92 2.81 -10.98
CA GLY A 139 8.88 1.47 -10.39
C GLY A 139 9.53 1.34 -9.00
N ALA A 140 10.13 2.40 -8.44
CA ALA A 140 10.71 2.36 -7.09
C ALA A 140 9.66 2.03 -6.02
N GLY A 141 8.42 2.51 -6.19
CA GLY A 141 7.30 2.19 -5.29
C GLY A 141 6.89 0.71 -5.34
N ASP A 142 6.81 0.13 -6.54
CA ASP A 142 6.44 -1.28 -6.72
C ASP A 142 7.54 -2.21 -6.19
N ALA A 143 8.81 -1.87 -6.45
CA ALA A 143 9.96 -2.60 -5.91
C ALA A 143 10.01 -2.53 -4.38
N PHE A 144 9.74 -1.35 -3.81
CA PHE A 144 9.64 -1.17 -2.36
C PHE A 144 8.52 -2.04 -1.77
N ALA A 145 7.32 -2.00 -2.36
CA ALA A 145 6.20 -2.80 -1.91
C ALA A 145 6.52 -4.31 -1.97
N ALA A 146 7.15 -4.77 -3.06
CA ALA A 146 7.59 -6.16 -3.19
C ALA A 146 8.60 -6.56 -2.11
N GLY A 147 9.62 -5.75 -1.86
CA GLY A 147 10.63 -5.99 -0.83
C GLY A 147 10.03 -6.03 0.58
N PHE A 148 9.16 -5.06 0.91
CA PHE A 148 8.44 -5.01 2.18
C PHE A 148 7.60 -6.28 2.40
N LEU A 149 6.81 -6.67 1.41
CA LEU A 149 5.95 -7.85 1.50
C LEU A 149 6.77 -9.14 1.63
N PHE A 150 7.91 -9.23 0.95
CA PHE A 150 8.83 -10.36 1.08
C PHE A 150 9.37 -10.47 2.51
N GLY A 151 9.94 -9.39 3.05
CA GLY A 151 10.51 -9.38 4.40
C GLY A 151 9.49 -9.72 5.49
N CYS A 152 8.35 -9.04 5.51
CA CYS A 152 7.35 -9.19 6.56
C CYS A 152 6.69 -10.60 6.57
N PHE A 153 6.44 -11.17 5.39
CA PHE A 153 5.53 -12.32 5.29
C PHE A 153 6.16 -13.61 4.78
N PHE A 154 7.31 -13.56 4.11
CA PHE A 154 8.03 -14.78 3.71
C PHE A 154 9.12 -15.16 4.70
N GLU A 155 9.84 -14.19 5.25
CA GLU A 155 10.88 -14.46 6.25
C GLU A 155 10.36 -14.48 7.70
N LYS A 156 9.09 -14.09 7.93
CA LYS A 156 8.48 -13.93 9.28
C LYS A 156 9.34 -13.08 10.23
N LYS A 157 10.10 -12.13 9.69
CA LYS A 157 10.79 -11.17 10.52
C LYS A 157 9.72 -10.21 11.06
N SER A 158 9.66 -10.04 12.39
CA SER A 158 8.92 -8.93 13.00
C SER A 158 9.32 -7.62 12.32
N LEU A 159 8.49 -6.58 12.40
CA LEU A 159 8.80 -5.23 11.91
C LEU A 159 10.09 -4.76 12.60
N THR A 160 11.24 -5.09 12.06
CA THR A 160 12.56 -4.88 12.66
C THR A 160 13.44 -4.31 11.57
N LYS A 161 14.49 -3.57 11.94
CA LYS A 161 15.39 -2.92 10.97
C LYS A 161 15.93 -3.87 9.88
N GLU A 162 15.99 -5.17 10.15
CA GLU A 162 16.51 -6.20 9.24
C GLU A 162 15.50 -6.64 8.16
N THR A 163 14.22 -6.30 8.31
CA THR A 163 13.14 -6.61 7.36
C THR A 163 13.13 -5.66 6.15
N TYR A 164 13.83 -4.53 6.24
CA TYR A 164 13.68 -3.38 5.33
C TYR A 164 14.93 -3.02 4.55
N ILE A 165 15.91 -3.92 4.45
CA ILE A 165 17.14 -3.70 3.69
C ILE A 165 16.85 -4.01 2.21
N PHE A 166 16.48 -2.97 1.46
CA PHE A 166 16.57 -2.93 -0.01
C PHE A 166 17.06 -1.54 -0.45
#